data_AF-A0A9X0C4I6-F1
#
_entry.id   AF-A0A9X0C4I6-F1
#
_cell.length_a   1.000
_cell.length_b   1.000
_cell.length_c   1.000
_cell.angle_alpha   90.00
_cell.angle_beta   90.00
_cell.angle_gamma   90.00
#
_symmetry.space_group_name_H-M   'P 1'
#
loop_
_entity.id
_entity.type
_entity.pdbx_description
1 polymer ?
#
loop_
_entity_poly.entity_id
_entity_poly.type
_entity_poly.pdbx_seq_one_letter_code
_entity_poly.pdbx_strand_id
1 'polypeptide(L)'
;MEKAGSISEGFCWKPHGIGGIFYLPQGELNKLLREKATATGLVTVRFEETLVRIEQNGSGVNATTSRGDAETIFQAPYLVGADGGQSAIRKLLGIPLKGQSWPEKLISTDFLFENPNVDTKFPTQFIVHPIY
;
A
#
# COMPACT_ATOMS: atom_id res chain seq x y z
N MET A 1 25.26 -1.73 39.39
CA MET A 1 25.70 -2.08 38.02
C MET A 1 24.83 -3.22 37.55
N GLU A 2 23.72 -2.86 36.93
CA GLU A 2 22.65 -3.80 36.53
C GLU A 2 22.68 -3.89 35.00
N LYS A 3 22.80 -5.10 34.49
CA LYS A 3 22.98 -5.37 33.06
C LYS A 3 21.68 -5.14 32.31
N ALA A 4 21.82 -4.51 31.14
CA ALA A 4 20.80 -4.30 30.13
C ALA A 4 20.02 -5.59 29.82
N GLY A 5 18.70 -5.53 29.96
CA GLY A 5 17.78 -6.56 29.49
C GLY A 5 17.75 -6.57 27.96
N SER A 6 18.16 -7.72 27.42
CA SER A 6 18.07 -8.11 26.01
C SER A 6 16.64 -7.95 25.48
N ILE A 7 16.46 -7.14 24.42
CA ILE A 7 15.24 -7.10 23.63
C ILE A 7 15.27 -8.32 22.71
N SER A 8 14.65 -9.42 23.13
CA SER A 8 14.56 -10.63 22.31
C SER A 8 13.61 -10.41 21.14
N GLU A 9 14.11 -10.70 19.94
CA GLU A 9 13.35 -10.96 18.72
C GLU A 9 12.15 -11.86 19.02
N GLY A 10 10.93 -11.42 18.68
CA GLY A 10 9.74 -12.25 18.85
C GLY A 10 8.44 -11.49 19.06
N PHE A 11 8.11 -10.50 18.22
CA PHE A 11 6.72 -10.03 18.16
C PHE A 11 5.89 -11.05 17.38
N CYS A 12 5.44 -12.10 18.08
CA CYS A 12 4.50 -13.10 17.54
C CYS A 12 3.11 -12.47 17.47
N TRP A 13 2.75 -11.96 16.30
CA TRP A 13 1.39 -11.48 16.03
C TRP A 13 0.39 -12.62 16.20
N LYS A 14 -0.56 -12.47 17.14
CA LYS A 14 -1.70 -13.37 17.30
C LYS A 14 -2.91 -12.71 16.60
N PRO A 15 -3.68 -13.44 15.78
CA PRO A 15 -4.89 -12.89 15.18
C PRO A 15 -5.90 -12.56 16.28
N HIS A 16 -6.21 -11.27 16.43
CA HIS A 16 -7.31 -10.80 17.25
C HIS A 16 -8.50 -10.57 16.32
N GLY A 17 -9.48 -11.48 16.34
CA GLY A 17 -10.68 -11.38 15.54
C GLY A 17 -11.92 -11.48 16.42
N ILE A 18 -12.81 -10.50 16.31
CA ILE A 18 -14.16 -10.52 16.88
C ILE A 18 -15.11 -10.39 15.69
N GLY A 19 -16.07 -11.31 15.56
CA GLY A 19 -17.13 -11.21 14.55
C GLY A 19 -16.69 -11.24 13.08
N GLY A 20 -15.60 -11.94 12.73
CA GLY A 20 -15.19 -12.10 11.32
C GLY A 20 -14.29 -11.01 10.75
N ILE A 21 -13.81 -10.08 11.58
CA ILE A 21 -12.82 -9.06 11.17
C ILE A 21 -11.41 -9.58 11.40
N PHE A 22 -10.55 -9.45 10.38
CA PHE A 22 -9.15 -9.88 10.40
C PHE A 22 -8.21 -8.67 10.29
N TYR A 23 -7.40 -8.45 11.32
CA TYR A 23 -6.52 -7.28 11.44
C TYR A 23 -5.11 -7.56 10.94
N LEU A 24 -4.89 -7.55 9.63
CA LEU A 24 -3.55 -7.73 9.08
C LEU A 24 -2.93 -6.39 8.68
N PRO A 25 -1.76 -6.01 9.21
CA PRO A 25 -1.04 -4.83 8.74
C PRO A 25 -0.82 -4.88 7.23
N GLN A 26 -0.95 -3.72 6.57
CA GLN A 26 -0.87 -3.65 5.11
C GLN A 26 0.46 -4.20 4.55
N GLY A 27 1.58 -3.99 5.26
CA GLY A 27 2.88 -4.53 4.89
C GLY A 27 2.90 -6.06 4.83
N GLU A 28 2.33 -6.72 5.84
CA GLU A 28 2.23 -8.18 5.91
C GLU A 28 1.26 -8.72 4.86
N LEU A 29 0.12 -8.06 4.65
CA LEU A 29 -0.81 -8.41 3.58
C LEU A 29 -0.13 -8.35 2.20
N ASN A 30 0.57 -7.26 1.91
CA ASN A 30 1.25 -7.07 0.63
C ASN A 30 2.36 -8.10 0.41
N LYS A 31 3.11 -8.45 1.47
CA LYS A 31 4.12 -9.51 1.42
C LYS A 31 3.48 -10.85 1.06
N LEU A 32 2.41 -11.25 1.76
CA LEU A 32 1.69 -12.49 1.50
C LEU A 32 1.12 -12.53 0.07
N LEU A 33 0.47 -11.45 -0.37
CA LEU A 33 -0.10 -11.36 -1.72
C LEU A 33 0.99 -11.48 -2.79
N ARG A 34 2.12 -10.79 -2.62
CA ARG A 34 3.26 -10.88 -3.55
C ARG A 34 3.81 -12.29 -3.63
N GLU A 35 4.05 -12.93 -2.49
CA GLU A 35 4.57 -14.30 -2.42
C GLU A 35 3.64 -15.30 -3.11
N LYS A 36 2.32 -15.19 -2.88
CA LYS A 36 1.35 -16.06 -3.53
C LYS A 36 1.20 -15.78 -5.02
N ALA A 37 1.20 -14.53 -5.44
CA ALA A 37 1.10 -14.15 -6.84
C ALA A 37 2.30 -14.66 -7.65
N THR A 38 3.54 -14.46 -7.17
CA THR A 38 4.74 -14.91 -7.88
C THR A 38 4.87 -16.44 -7.89
N ALA A 39 4.42 -17.13 -6.83
CA ALA A 39 4.42 -18.60 -6.78
C ALA A 39 3.57 -19.27 -7.87
N THR A 40 2.64 -18.54 -8.51
CA THR A 40 1.87 -19.06 -9.65
C THR A 40 2.70 -19.24 -10.92
N GLY A 41 3.86 -18.56 -11.02
CA GLY A 41 4.66 -18.47 -12.25
C GLY A 41 4.05 -17.56 -13.33
N LEU A 42 2.83 -17.04 -13.14
CA LEU A 42 2.13 -16.18 -14.10
C LEU A 42 2.38 -14.68 -13.86
N VAL A 43 2.94 -14.32 -12.70
CA VAL A 43 3.14 -12.93 -12.29
C VAL A 43 4.62 -12.63 -12.13
N THR A 44 5.10 -11.63 -12.86
CA THR A 44 6.44 -11.05 -12.69
C THR A 44 6.30 -9.65 -12.09
N VAL A 45 6.99 -9.41 -10.98
CA VAL A 45 7.04 -8.09 -10.33
C VAL A 45 8.36 -7.42 -10.65
N ARG A 46 8.31 -6.18 -11.14
CA ARG A 46 9.48 -5.35 -11.42
C ARG A 46 9.41 -4.10 -10.54
N PHE A 47 10.40 -3.94 -9.66
CA PHE A 47 10.54 -2.74 -8.83
C PHE A 47 11.36 -1.68 -9.55
N GLU A 48 11.25 -0.43 -9.10
CA GLU A 48 11.97 0.73 -9.65
C GLU A 48 11.66 1.02 -11.13
N GLU A 49 10.52 0.53 -11.63
CA GLU A 49 10.02 0.80 -12.97
C GLU A 49 8.92 1.86 -12.89
N THR A 50 9.20 3.06 -13.42
CA THR A 50 8.23 4.15 -13.45
C THR A 50 7.62 4.25 -14.84
N LEU A 51 6.30 4.14 -14.97
CA LEU A 51 5.64 4.34 -16.26
C LEU A 51 5.70 5.81 -16.69
N VAL A 52 6.22 6.07 -17.89
CA VAL A 52 6.42 7.43 -18.42
C VAL A 52 5.64 7.70 -19.70
N ARG A 53 5.29 6.67 -20.49
CA ARG A 53 4.53 6.83 -21.74
C ARG A 53 3.60 5.65 -21.98
N ILE A 54 2.44 5.94 -22.58
CA ILE A 54 1.45 4.96 -23.02
C ILE A 54 1.10 5.26 -24.47
N GLU A 55 1.18 4.25 -25.32
CA GLU A 55 0.73 4.32 -26.71
C GLU A 55 -0.21 3.15 -26.98
N GLN A 56 -1.43 3.43 -27.43
CA GLN A 56 -2.36 2.41 -27.87
C GLN A 56 -2.26 2.25 -29.39
N ASN A 57 -2.26 1.01 -29.85
CA ASN A 57 -2.58 0.67 -31.22
C ASN A 57 -3.84 -0.21 -31.24
N GLY A 58 -4.50 -0.36 -32.39
CA GLY A 58 -5.76 -1.12 -32.49
C GLY A 58 -5.67 -2.60 -32.04
N SER A 59 -4.47 -3.11 -31.74
CA SER A 59 -4.20 -4.47 -31.28
C SER A 59 -3.69 -4.58 -29.83
N GLY A 60 -3.44 -3.47 -29.12
CA GLY A 60 -2.93 -3.50 -27.76
C GLY A 60 -2.30 -2.18 -27.29
N VAL A 61 -1.45 -2.28 -26.27
CA VAL A 61 -0.83 -1.16 -25.58
C VAL A 61 0.69 -1.37 -25.52
N ASN A 62 1.43 -0.32 -25.89
CA ASN A 62 2.84 -0.16 -25.60
C ASN A 62 2.97 0.73 -24.34
N ALA A 63 3.54 0.17 -23.28
CA ALA A 63 3.83 0.87 -22.04
C ALA A 63 5.34 1.09 -21.94
N THR A 64 5.79 2.35 -21.92
CA THR A 64 7.20 2.68 -21.72
C THR A 64 7.43 2.98 -20.25
N THR A 65 8.33 2.23 -19.63
CA THR A 65 8.82 2.49 -18.27
C THR A 65 10.23 3.04 -18.30
N SER A 66 10.61 3.78 -17.27
CA SER A 66 11.99 4.18 -17.02
C SER A 66 12.52 3.59 -15.72
N ARG A 67 13.80 3.22 -15.75
CA ARG A 67 14.61 2.83 -14.59
C ARG A 67 15.92 3.59 -14.64
N GLY A 68 15.97 4.73 -13.94
CA GLY A 68 17.05 5.71 -14.12
C GLY A 68 17.01 6.28 -15.53
N ASP A 69 18.14 6.24 -16.24
CA ASP A 69 18.27 6.75 -17.61
C ASP A 69 17.86 5.74 -18.70
N ALA A 70 17.52 4.50 -18.31
CA ALA A 70 17.13 3.46 -19.24
C ALA A 70 15.60 3.39 -19.41
N GLU A 71 15.13 3.43 -20.65
CA GLU A 71 13.72 3.16 -20.99
C GLU A 71 13.53 1.73 -21.49
N THR A 72 12.42 1.10 -21.09
CA THR A 72 11.99 -0.21 -21.59
C THR A 72 10.55 -0.12 -22.10
N ILE A 73 10.27 -0.77 -23.24
CA ILE A 73 8.92 -0.84 -23.80
C ILE A 73 8.35 -2.24 -23.55
N PHE A 74 7.19 -2.29 -22.91
CA PHE A 74 6.38 -3.49 -22.73
C PHE A 74 5.17 -3.46 -23.65
N GLN A 75 4.94 -4.56 -24.35
CA GLN A 75 3.78 -4.72 -25.23
C GLN A 75 2.81 -5.73 -24.62
N ALA A 76 1.55 -5.35 -24.52
CA ALA A 76 0.50 -6.22 -23.97
C ALA A 76 -0.86 -5.90 -24.60
N PRO A 77 -1.81 -6.85 -24.65
CA PRO A 77 -3.17 -6.57 -25.13
C PRO A 77 -3.92 -5.59 -24.21
N TYR A 78 -3.55 -5.52 -22.93
CA TYR A 78 -4.17 -4.66 -21.93
C TYR A 78 -3.14 -4.07 -20.98
N LEU A 79 -3.44 -2.87 -20.48
CA LEU A 79 -2.73 -2.21 -19.39
C LEU A 79 -3.76 -1.88 -18.29
N VAL A 80 -3.47 -2.25 -17.05
CA VAL A 80 -4.35 -1.98 -15.89
C VAL A 80 -3.70 -0.95 -14.98
N GLY A 81 -4.42 0.14 -14.72
CA GLY A 81 -4.00 1.19 -13.79
C GLY A 81 -4.26 0.80 -12.33
N ALA A 82 -3.21 0.37 -11.64
CA ALA A 82 -3.22 0.04 -10.21
C ALA A 82 -2.22 0.90 -9.41
N ASP A 83 -1.95 2.12 -9.87
CA ASP A 83 -0.92 3.06 -9.40
C ASP A 83 -1.44 4.13 -8.41
N GLY A 84 -2.54 3.81 -7.70
CA GLY A 84 -3.06 4.59 -6.58
C GLY A 84 -3.77 5.90 -6.95
N GLY A 85 -4.11 6.70 -5.93
CA GLY A 85 -4.94 7.91 -6.09
C GLY A 85 -4.34 8.99 -6.99
N GLN A 86 -3.00 9.08 -7.05
CA GLN A 86 -2.28 10.03 -7.90
C GLN A 86 -1.90 9.48 -9.28
N SER A 87 -2.50 8.35 -9.69
CA SER A 87 -2.26 7.60 -10.92
C SER A 87 -1.63 8.41 -12.07
N ALA A 88 -0.43 8.03 -12.46
CA ALA A 88 0.26 8.49 -13.66
C ALA A 88 -0.47 7.99 -14.91
N ILE A 89 -0.98 6.74 -14.90
CA ILE A 89 -1.73 6.17 -16.03
C ILE A 89 -2.94 7.02 -16.36
N ARG A 90 -3.76 7.36 -15.35
CA ARG A 90 -4.93 8.21 -15.51
C ARG A 90 -4.57 9.57 -16.13
N LYS A 91 -3.48 10.18 -15.65
CA LYS A 91 -2.99 11.48 -16.16
C LYS A 91 -2.51 11.39 -17.60
N LEU A 92 -1.71 10.37 -17.94
CA LEU A 92 -1.20 10.13 -19.29
C LEU A 92 -2.32 9.89 -20.32
N LEU A 93 -3.41 9.24 -19.90
CA LEU A 93 -4.59 9.02 -20.74
C LEU A 93 -5.56 10.22 -20.76
N GLY A 94 -5.25 11.32 -20.05
CA GLY A 94 -6.13 12.49 -19.99
C GLY A 94 -7.48 12.24 -19.30
N ILE A 95 -7.59 11.21 -18.47
CA ILE A 95 -8.85 10.84 -17.81
C ILE A 95 -9.06 11.76 -16.59
N PRO A 96 -10.14 12.56 -16.54
CA PRO A 96 -10.38 13.46 -15.41
C PRO A 96 -10.80 12.68 -14.16
N LEU A 97 -10.19 13.02 -13.02
CA LEU A 97 -10.66 12.57 -11.70
C LEU A 97 -11.67 13.57 -11.16
N LYS A 98 -12.95 13.20 -11.15
CA LYS A 98 -14.02 14.03 -10.59
C LYS A 98 -14.05 13.86 -9.07
N GLY A 99 -14.01 14.96 -8.34
CA GLY A 99 -14.04 14.98 -6.89
C GLY A 99 -13.77 16.38 -6.34
N GLN A 100 -13.70 16.49 -5.02
CA GLN A 100 -13.32 17.72 -4.33
C GLN A 100 -12.12 17.42 -3.44
N SER A 101 -11.19 18.37 -3.39
CA SER A 101 -10.10 18.35 -2.42
C SER A 101 -10.59 19.00 -1.13
N TRP A 102 -10.32 18.35 0.00
CA TRP A 102 -10.58 18.90 1.33
C TRP A 102 -9.46 19.88 1.71
N PRO A 103 -9.76 21.08 2.23
CA PRO A 103 -8.73 21.99 2.73
C PRO A 103 -8.05 21.46 4.01
N GLU A 104 -8.72 20.57 4.74
CA GLU A 104 -8.20 19.94 5.95
C GLU A 104 -7.05 18.98 5.64
N LYS A 105 -6.08 18.93 6.54
CA LYS A 105 -4.98 17.96 6.49
C LYS A 105 -5.15 17.00 7.65
N LEU A 106 -5.34 15.72 7.32
CA LEU A 106 -5.27 14.64 8.29
C LEU A 106 -3.79 14.29 8.51
N ILE A 107 -3.39 14.21 9.77
CA ILE A 107 -2.05 13.76 10.17
C ILE A 107 -2.21 12.39 10.82
N SER A 108 -1.49 11.40 10.29
CA SER A 108 -1.39 10.07 10.89
C SER A 108 0.05 9.86 11.34
N THR A 109 0.24 9.41 12.58
CA THR A 109 1.55 9.09 13.12
C THR A 109 1.44 7.89 14.03
N ASP A 110 2.44 7.02 13.96
CA ASP A 110 2.58 5.90 14.87
C ASP A 110 3.33 6.37 16.11
N PHE A 111 2.80 6.08 17.30
CA PHE A 111 3.45 6.40 18.56
C PHE A 111 3.18 5.31 19.59
N LEU A 112 4.12 5.14 20.51
CA LEU A 112 3.94 4.30 21.68
C LEU A 112 3.30 5.14 22.79
N PHE A 113 2.17 4.67 23.33
CA PHE A 113 1.48 5.31 24.43
C PHE A 113 0.90 4.25 25.37
N GLU A 114 1.01 4.50 26.67
CA GLU A 114 0.40 3.66 27.69
C GLU A 114 -1.07 4.05 27.84
N ASN A 115 -1.97 3.18 27.36
CA ASN A 115 -3.41 3.37 27.55
C ASN A 115 -3.90 2.51 28.73
N PRO A 116 -4.32 3.10 29.86
CA PRO A 116 -4.87 2.33 30.98
C PRO A 116 -6.29 1.79 30.70
N ASN A 117 -6.97 2.29 29.67
CA ASN A 117 -8.35 1.95 29.30
C ASN A 117 -8.41 1.27 27.92
N VAL A 118 -7.59 0.24 27.70
CA VAL A 118 -7.64 -0.55 26.45
C VAL A 118 -8.95 -1.34 26.38
N ASP A 119 -9.72 -1.11 25.32
CA ASP A 119 -10.84 -1.96 24.95
C ASP A 119 -10.27 -3.22 24.28
N THR A 120 -10.37 -4.33 24.99
CA THR A 120 -9.90 -5.63 24.50
C THR A 120 -10.84 -6.26 23.48
N LYS A 121 -12.02 -5.65 23.25
CA LYS A 121 -13.05 -6.13 22.32
C LYS A 121 -13.08 -5.40 20.98
N PHE A 122 -12.47 -4.24 20.86
CA PHE A 122 -12.38 -3.53 19.59
C PHE A 122 -10.95 -3.04 19.39
N PRO A 123 -10.24 -3.48 18.34
CA PRO A 123 -8.84 -3.11 18.13
C PRO A 123 -8.68 -1.74 17.46
N THR A 124 -9.73 -0.92 17.47
CA THR A 124 -9.69 0.48 17.06
C THR A 124 -10.46 1.29 18.09
N GLN A 125 -9.78 2.24 18.72
CA GLN A 125 -10.38 3.18 19.66
C GLN A 125 -10.28 4.58 19.09
N PHE A 126 -11.38 5.33 19.17
CA PHE A 126 -11.40 6.74 18.82
C PHE A 126 -11.30 7.55 20.12
N ILE A 127 -10.19 8.25 20.30
CA ILE A 127 -10.01 9.19 21.40
C ILE A 127 -10.21 10.58 20.82
N VAL A 128 -11.30 11.23 21.22
CA VAL A 128 -11.54 12.63 20.89
C VAL A 128 -10.92 13.48 21.99
N HIS A 129 -9.91 14.28 21.64
CA HIS A 129 -9.33 15.20 22.60
C HIS A 129 -10.37 16.28 22.99
N PRO A 130 -10.56 16.58 24.29
CA PRO A 130 -11.66 17.43 24.77
C PRO A 130 -11.53 18.92 24.41
N ILE A 131 -10.51 19.32 23.64
CA ILE A 131 -10.30 20.70 23.20
C ILE A 131 -10.69 20.84 21.72
N TYR A 132 -11.89 20.35 21.39
CA TYR A 132 -12.65 20.70 20.20
C TYR A 132 -14.02 21.19 20.65
#